data_AF-A0A6A1R4E1-F1
#
_entry.id   AF-A0A6A1R4E1-F1
#
_cell.length_a   1.000
_cell.length_b   1.000
_cell.length_c   1.000
_cell.angle_alpha   90.00
_cell.angle_beta   90.00
_cell.angle_gamma   90.00
#
_symmetry.space_group_name_H-M   'P 1'
#
loop_
_entity.id
_entity.type
_entity.pdbx_description
1 polymer ?
#
loop_
_entity_poly.entity_id
_entity_poly.type
_entity_poly.pdbx_seq_one_letter_code
_entity_poly.pdbx_strand_id
1 'polypeptide(L)' 'MTSVQHDIPEALLSALLADYKKPEDLIGENGLLKQLTKAVVEKALQAELT' A
#
# COMPACT_ATOMS: atom_id res chain seq x y z
N MET A 1 22.99 3.30 3.09
CA MET A 1 21.55 3.50 3.35
C MET A 1 20.91 2.12 3.39
N THR A 2 20.48 1.66 4.56
CA THR A 2 19.86 0.33 4.73
C THR A 2 18.46 0.36 4.12
N SER A 3 18.27 -0.27 2.96
CA SER A 3 16.92 -0.53 2.44
C SER A 3 16.20 -1.45 3.43
N VAL A 4 15.24 -0.91 4.17
CA VAL A 4 14.34 -1.71 5.00
C VAL A 4 13.44 -2.49 4.04
N GLN A 5 13.80 -3.74 3.77
CA GLN A 5 12.96 -4.66 3.02
C GLN A 5 11.84 -5.11 3.94
N HIS A 6 10.63 -4.62 3.66
CA HIS A 6 9.43 -5.08 4.35
C HIS A 6 8.92 -6.30 3.61
N ASP A 7 8.92 -7.44 4.30
CA ASP A 7 8.34 -8.67 3.77
C ASP A 7 6.82 -8.46 3.66
N ILE A 8 6.30 -8.39 2.43
CA ILE A 8 4.88 -8.26 2.20
C ILE A 8 4.33 -9.67 2.03
N PRO A 9 3.47 -10.15 2.96
CA PRO A 9 2.93 -11.49 2.88
C PRO A 9 2.07 -11.66 1.63
N GLU A 10 2.19 -12.81 0.97
CA GLU A 10 1.47 -13.11 -0.28
C GLU A 10 -0.05 -12.98 -0.10
N ALA A 11 -0.59 -13.41 1.05
CA ALA A 11 -2.00 -13.27 1.36
C ALA A 11 -2.49 -11.80 1.36
N LEU A 12 -1.64 -10.86 1.78
CA LEU A 12 -1.96 -9.43 1.73
C LEU A 12 -1.95 -8.94 0.27
N LEU A 13 -0.98 -9.36 -0.54
CA LEU A 13 -0.95 -9.04 -1.97
C LEU A 13 -2.19 -9.60 -2.69
N SER A 14 -2.55 -10.85 -2.42
CA SER A 14 -3.76 -11.46 -2.99
C SER A 14 -5.03 -10.73 -2.56
N ALA A 15 -5.14 -10.32 -1.30
CA ALA A 15 -6.28 -9.55 -0.81
C ALA A 15 -6.36 -8.16 -1.45
N LEU A 16 -5.22 -7.47 -1.58
CA LEU A 16 -5.10 -6.16 -2.21
C LEU A 16 -5.44 -6.21 -3.71
N LEU A 17 -5.05 -7.28 -4.40
CA LEU A 17 -5.31 -7.48 -5.83
C LEU A 17 -6.62 -8.22 -6.12
N ALA A 18 -7.40 -8.62 -5.10
CA ALA A 18 -8.57 -9.48 -5.27
C ALA A 18 -9.66 -8.90 -6.21
N ASP A 19 -9.80 -7.56 -6.28
CA ASP A 19 -10.75 -6.89 -7.19
C ASP A 19 -10.04 -6.11 -8.33
N TYR A 20 -8.73 -6.31 -8.51
CA TYR A 20 -7.99 -5.62 -9.56
C TYR A 20 -8.42 -6.10 -10.95
N LYS A 21 -8.95 -5.19 -11.78
CA LYS A 21 -9.45 -5.52 -13.13
C LYS A 21 -8.67 -4.83 -14.23
N LYS A 22 -8.19 -3.61 -14.00
CA LYS A 22 -7.46 -2.81 -14.97
C LYS A 22 -6.32 -2.03 -14.32
N PRO A 23 -5.26 -1.68 -15.07
CA PRO A 23 -4.12 -0.93 -14.53
C PRO A 23 -4.54 0.36 -13.81
N GLU A 24 -5.61 1.02 -14.25
CA GLU A 24 -6.16 2.19 -13.58
C GLU A 24 -6.61 1.93 -12.13
N ASP A 25 -7.07 0.72 -11.79
CA ASP A 25 -7.47 0.39 -10.41
C ASP A 25 -6.25 0.24 -9.48
N LEU A 26 -5.05 0.03 -10.04
CA LEU A 26 -3.81 -0.08 -9.28
C LEU A 26 -3.06 1.26 -9.22
N ILE A 27 -2.87 1.91 -10.38
CA ILE A 27 -2.03 3.11 -10.56
C ILE A 27 -2.80 4.38 -10.93
N GLY A 28 -4.11 4.30 -11.14
CA GLY A 28 -4.93 5.46 -11.53
C GLY A 28 -5.11 6.47 -10.39
N GLU A 29 -5.87 7.53 -10.66
CA GLU A 29 -6.06 8.63 -9.70
C GLU A 29 -6.66 8.19 -8.37
N ASN A 30 -7.49 7.14 -8.39
CA ASN A 30 -8.06 6.48 -7.21
C ASN A 30 -7.55 5.04 -7.06
N GLY A 31 -6.37 4.77 -7.61
CA GLY A 31 -5.79 3.43 -7.61
C GLY A 31 -5.34 2.99 -6.22
N LEU A 32 -5.29 1.67 -6.05
CA LEU A 32 -4.90 0.97 -4.85
C LEU A 32 -3.55 1.45 -4.29
N LEU A 33 -2.53 1.65 -5.14
CA LEU A 33 -1.21 2.07 -4.66
C LEU A 33 -1.23 3.47 -4.05
N LYS A 34 -2.05 4.38 -4.59
CA LYS A 34 -2.18 5.74 -4.07
C LYS A 34 -2.90 5.74 -2.73
N GLN A 35 -3.97 4.96 -2.60
CA GLN A 35 -4.68 4.78 -1.34
C GLN A 35 -3.79 4.11 -0.28
N LEU A 36 -3.06 3.05 -0.66
CA LEU A 36 -2.14 2.34 0.21
C LEU A 36 -1.03 3.26 0.71
N THR A 37 -0.40 4.02 -0.19
CA THR A 37 0.66 4.97 0.18
C THR A 37 0.15 6.00 1.18
N LYS A 38 -1.04 6.56 0.94
CA LYS A 38 -1.66 7.52 1.87
C LYS A 38 -1.90 6.90 3.25
N ALA A 39 -2.52 5.72 3.30
CA ALA A 39 -2.81 5.03 4.56
C ALA A 39 -1.53 4.66 5.34
N VAL A 40 -0.48 4.25 4.64
CA VAL A 40 0.83 3.95 5.24
C VAL A 40 1.46 5.21 5.83
N VAL A 41 1.46 6.32 5.08
CA VAL A 41 1.97 7.62 5.55
C VAL A 41 1.18 8.08 6.77
N GLU A 42 -0.14 8.05 6.73
CA GLU A 42 -0.99 8.42 7.87
C GLU A 42 -0.68 7.57 9.10
N LYS A 43 -0.52 6.25 8.95
CA LYS A 43 -0.12 5.37 10.06
C LYS A 43 1.28 5.65 10.57
N ALA A 44 2.24 5.91 9.69
CA ALA A 44 3.60 6.26 10.09
C ALA A 44 3.61 7.56 10.91
N LEU A 45 2.92 8.60 10.45
CA LEU A 45 2.81 9.86 11.18
C LEU A 45 2.15 9.67 12.55
N GLN A 46 1.10 8.84 12.65
CA GLN A 46 0.48 8.54 13.94
C GLN A 46 1.45 7.80 14.87
N ALA A 47 2.21 6.84 14.37
CA ALA A 47 3.19 6.09 15.15
C ALA A 47 4.35 6.98 15.63
N GLU A 48 4.77 7.98 14.86
CA GLU A 48 5.82 8.94 15.26
C GLU A 48 5.33 9.95 16.31
N LEU A 49 4.02 10.15 16.45
CA LEU A 49 3.41 11.04 17.46
C LEU A 49 3.10 10.31 18.79
N THR A 50 3.43 9.02 18.90
CA THR A 50 3.22 8.20 20.11
C THR A 50 4.56 7.88 20.77
#